data_AF-T1H9L7-F1
#
_entry.id   AF-T1H9L7-F1
#
_cell.length_a   1.000
_cell.length_b   1.000
_cell.length_c   1.000
_cell.angle_alpha   90.00
_cell.angle_beta   90.00
_cell.angle_gamma   90.00
#
_symmetry.space_group_name_H-M   'P 1'
#
loop_
_entity.id
_entity.type
_entity.pdbx_description
1 polymer ?
#
loop_
_entity_poly.entity_id
_entity_poly.type
_entity_poly.pdbx_seq_one_letter_code
_entity_poly.pdbx_strand_id
1 'polypeptide(L)'
;VRGHVLPLALQMYGCRVIQKALESISGEQQVEIVRELDGHVLKCVKDQNGNHVVQKCIECVDPHALQFIINAFQGQVFTLSTHPYGCRVIQRILEHCTQEQTAPILEELHQHTDQLIQDQYGNYVIQHVLEHGKAEDKAILIGAVRGKVLALSQHKFASNVVEKCVTHATRAERAVLIEEVCGFNDNALHVMMKDQYANYVVQKMLDVCEASQRKVLMHKIRPHFASLRKYTYGKHIIAKLEKFFMKSANNVVVSDLGPIGPPTNGVL
;
A
#
# COMPACT_ATOMS: atom_id res chain seq x y z
N VAL A 1 21.71 27.51 -14.67
CA VAL A 1 20.63 26.61 -15.16
C VAL A 1 19.48 27.36 -15.81
N ARG A 2 19.22 28.63 -15.42
CA ARG A 2 18.13 29.45 -15.97
C ARG A 2 18.14 29.47 -17.51
N GLY A 3 16.97 29.30 -18.12
CA GLY A 3 16.76 29.20 -19.57
C GLY A 3 17.08 27.83 -20.18
N HIS A 4 17.57 26.88 -19.38
CA HIS A 4 18.00 25.55 -19.82
C HIS A 4 17.47 24.43 -18.91
N VAL A 5 16.49 24.70 -18.04
CA VAL A 5 16.01 23.69 -17.08
C VAL A 5 15.39 22.49 -17.80
N LEU A 6 14.52 22.71 -18.80
CA LEU A 6 13.88 21.60 -19.53
C LEU A 6 14.89 20.70 -20.27
N PRO A 7 15.82 21.22 -21.10
CA PRO A 7 16.85 20.39 -21.72
C PRO A 7 17.68 19.61 -20.70
N LEU A 8 18.04 20.23 -19.56
CA LEU A 8 18.79 19.57 -18.51
C LEU A 8 17.97 18.48 -17.81
N ALA A 9 16.69 18.72 -17.55
CA ALA A 9 15.80 17.76 -16.89
C ALA A 9 15.64 16.46 -17.70
N LEU A 10 15.66 16.54 -19.03
CA LEU A 10 15.55 15.40 -19.94
C LEU A 10 16.90 14.70 -20.20
N GLN A 11 18.01 15.24 -19.68
CA GLN A 11 19.36 14.72 -19.89
C GLN A 11 19.83 13.91 -18.67
N MET A 12 20.47 12.77 -18.91
CA MET A 12 20.84 11.77 -17.88
C MET A 12 21.68 12.32 -16.71
N TYR A 13 22.57 13.29 -16.97
CA TYR A 13 23.41 13.93 -15.96
C TYR A 13 22.84 15.28 -15.51
N GLY A 14 22.25 16.04 -16.43
CA GLY A 14 21.61 17.32 -16.19
C GLY A 14 20.47 17.20 -15.19
N CYS A 15 19.68 16.12 -15.24
CA CYS A 15 18.59 15.89 -14.31
C CYS A 15 19.10 15.77 -12.86
N ARG A 16 20.31 15.24 -12.66
CA ARG A 16 20.95 15.12 -11.34
C ARG A 16 21.39 16.48 -10.81
N VAL A 17 21.89 17.35 -11.70
CA VAL A 17 22.24 18.73 -11.35
C VAL A 17 20.98 19.52 -10.93
N ILE A 18 19.89 19.40 -11.69
CA ILE A 18 18.62 20.07 -11.36
C ILE A 18 18.06 19.56 -10.03
N GLN A 19 18.04 18.23 -9.82
CA GLN A 19 17.60 17.65 -8.54
C GLN A 19 18.43 18.19 -7.37
N LYS A 20 19.77 18.22 -7.50
CA LYS A 20 20.63 18.71 -6.42
C LYS A 20 20.47 20.20 -6.16
N ALA A 21 20.23 20.99 -7.21
CA ALA A 21 19.95 22.41 -7.09
C ALA A 21 18.65 22.63 -6.28
N LEU A 22 17.56 21.92 -6.59
CA LEU A 22 16.29 22.04 -5.87
C LEU A 22 16.43 21.76 -4.36
N GLU A 23 17.35 20.90 -3.94
CA GLU A 23 17.61 20.62 -2.52
C GLU A 23 18.44 21.69 -1.80
N SER A 24 19.14 22.56 -2.54
CA SER A 24 20.23 23.37 -1.97
C SER A 24 20.02 24.89 -2.11
N ILE A 25 19.05 25.32 -2.92
CA ILE A 25 18.80 26.73 -3.23
C ILE A 25 17.62 27.29 -2.42
N SER A 26 17.42 28.62 -2.45
CA SER A 26 16.30 29.26 -1.76
C SER A 26 14.95 28.94 -2.41
N GLY A 27 13.85 29.11 -1.66
CA GLY A 27 12.49 28.90 -2.17
C GLY A 27 12.17 29.74 -3.41
N GLU A 28 12.62 30.99 -3.46
CA GLU A 28 12.45 31.86 -4.64
C GLU A 28 13.13 31.26 -5.87
N GLN A 29 14.35 30.76 -5.72
CA GLN A 29 15.12 30.15 -6.81
C GLN A 29 14.54 28.80 -7.25
N GLN A 30 14.01 28.01 -6.31
CA GLN A 30 13.27 26.79 -6.62
C GLN A 30 12.05 27.08 -7.50
N VAL A 31 11.29 28.13 -7.17
CA VAL A 31 10.11 28.55 -7.95
C VAL A 31 10.51 29.00 -9.36
N GLU A 32 11.64 29.69 -9.52
CA GLU A 32 12.15 30.04 -10.85
C GLU A 32 12.48 28.79 -11.69
N ILE A 33 13.12 27.78 -11.09
CA ILE A 33 13.44 26.52 -11.79
C ILE A 33 12.17 25.78 -12.20
N VAL A 34 11.21 25.62 -11.28
CA VAL A 34 10.02 24.82 -11.55
C VAL A 34 9.14 25.45 -12.62
N ARG A 35 9.08 26.80 -12.70
CA ARG A 35 8.33 27.54 -13.73
C ARG A 35 8.80 27.25 -15.15
N GLU A 36 10.08 26.93 -15.36
CA GLU A 36 10.57 26.55 -16.71
C GLU A 36 10.04 25.18 -17.19
N LEU A 37 9.38 24.41 -16.33
CA LEU A 37 8.72 23.16 -16.70
C LEU A 37 7.24 23.35 -17.06
N ASP A 38 6.69 24.56 -16.89
CA ASP A 38 5.31 24.87 -17.26
C ASP A 38 5.10 24.68 -18.77
N GLY A 39 3.94 24.11 -19.13
CA GLY A 39 3.64 23.64 -20.50
C GLY A 39 4.37 22.35 -20.92
N HIS A 40 5.28 21.82 -20.10
CA HIS A 40 6.09 20.63 -20.43
C HIS A 40 6.00 19.49 -19.40
N VAL A 41 5.12 19.62 -18.40
CA VAL A 41 4.97 18.66 -17.28
C VAL A 41 4.81 17.22 -17.77
N LEU A 42 3.82 16.95 -18.63
CA LEU A 42 3.54 15.58 -19.09
C LEU A 42 4.72 14.95 -19.86
N LYS A 43 5.48 15.76 -20.60
CA LYS A 43 6.70 15.31 -21.28
C LYS A 43 7.75 14.88 -20.25
N CYS A 44 7.97 15.69 -19.22
CA CYS A 44 8.92 15.37 -18.16
C CYS A 44 8.50 14.13 -17.36
N VAL A 45 7.23 14.03 -16.98
CA VAL A 45 6.71 12.88 -16.20
C VAL A 45 6.88 11.55 -16.95
N LYS A 46 6.73 11.55 -18.27
CA LYS A 46 6.87 10.35 -19.11
C LYS A 46 8.32 10.07 -19.53
N ASP A 47 9.26 10.94 -19.18
CA ASP A 47 10.68 10.78 -19.50
C ASP A 47 11.44 10.04 -18.39
N GLN A 48 12.43 9.23 -18.78
CA GLN A 48 13.25 8.44 -17.86
C GLN A 48 14.10 9.28 -16.89
N ASN A 49 14.43 10.52 -17.26
CA ASN A 49 15.19 11.46 -16.45
C ASN A 49 14.28 12.52 -15.83
N GLY A 50 13.38 13.08 -16.65
CA GLY A 50 12.49 14.18 -16.28
C GLY A 50 11.57 13.86 -15.12
N ASN A 51 11.11 12.60 -15.00
CA ASN A 51 10.22 12.20 -13.91
C ASN A 51 10.87 12.41 -12.54
N HIS A 52 12.18 12.22 -12.42
CA HIS A 52 12.91 12.44 -11.18
C HIS A 52 12.99 13.93 -10.81
N VAL A 53 13.09 14.80 -11.81
CA VAL A 53 13.03 16.25 -11.58
C VAL A 53 11.64 16.66 -11.11
N VAL A 54 10.57 16.17 -11.74
CA VAL A 54 9.20 16.49 -11.32
C VAL A 54 8.92 16.00 -9.90
N GLN A 55 9.36 14.78 -9.54
CA GLN A 55 9.27 14.29 -8.17
C GLN A 55 10.00 15.21 -7.19
N LYS A 56 11.22 15.63 -7.52
CA LYS A 56 12.00 16.54 -6.67
C LYS A 56 11.37 17.93 -6.54
N CYS A 57 10.72 18.43 -7.59
CA CYS A 57 9.93 19.65 -7.51
C CYS A 57 8.80 19.51 -6.49
N ILE A 58 8.08 18.38 -6.50
CA ILE A 58 6.98 18.11 -5.56
C ILE A 58 7.47 17.96 -4.11
N GLU A 59 8.63 17.34 -3.91
CA GLU A 59 9.22 17.14 -2.58
C GLU A 59 9.78 18.43 -1.95
N CYS A 60 10.34 19.34 -2.76
CA CYS A 60 11.15 20.45 -2.24
C CYS A 60 10.52 21.84 -2.37
N VAL A 61 9.54 22.02 -3.27
CA VAL A 61 8.99 23.34 -3.59
C VAL A 61 7.64 23.52 -2.91
N ASP A 62 7.34 24.75 -2.48
CA ASP A 62 6.05 25.10 -1.90
C ASP A 62 4.89 24.64 -2.80
N PRO A 63 3.91 23.88 -2.28
CA PRO A 63 2.80 23.34 -3.07
C PRO A 63 2.01 24.40 -3.85
N HIS A 64 1.91 25.64 -3.36
CA HIS A 64 1.19 26.71 -4.07
C HIS A 64 1.85 27.08 -5.40
N ALA A 65 3.16 26.87 -5.54
CA ALA A 65 3.88 27.08 -6.79
C ALA A 65 3.74 25.92 -7.79
N LEU A 66 3.13 24.81 -7.39
CA LEU A 66 3.03 23.57 -8.17
C LEU A 66 1.67 23.36 -8.83
N GLN A 67 0.75 24.33 -8.74
CA GLN A 67 -0.61 24.18 -9.26
C GLN A 67 -0.65 23.82 -10.75
N PHE A 68 0.28 24.33 -11.55
CA PHE A 68 0.38 24.01 -12.97
C PHE A 68 0.69 22.51 -13.23
N ILE A 69 1.41 21.85 -12.30
CA ILE A 69 1.63 20.39 -12.35
C ILE A 69 0.32 19.66 -12.14
N ILE A 70 -0.46 20.06 -11.12
CA ILE A 70 -1.77 19.46 -10.82
C ILE A 70 -2.72 19.64 -12.00
N ASN A 71 -2.78 20.83 -12.58
CA ASN A 71 -3.60 21.13 -13.75
C ASN A 71 -3.22 20.25 -14.96
N ALA A 72 -1.94 19.96 -15.16
CA ALA A 72 -1.49 19.09 -16.25
C ALA A 72 -1.88 17.61 -16.04
N PHE A 73 -2.20 17.20 -14.81
CA PHE A 73 -2.59 15.83 -14.48
C PHE A 73 -4.10 15.59 -14.63
N GLN A 74 -4.90 16.64 -14.67
CA GLN A 74 -6.35 16.54 -14.82
C GLN A 74 -6.72 15.79 -16.11
N GLY A 75 -7.52 14.74 -16.00
CA GLY A 75 -7.91 13.87 -17.13
C GLY A 75 -6.78 12.95 -17.62
N GLN A 76 -5.68 12.85 -16.87
CA GLN A 76 -4.52 11.99 -17.18
C GLN A 76 -4.17 11.04 -16.03
N VAL A 77 -4.87 11.08 -14.90
CA VAL A 77 -4.50 10.37 -13.67
C VAL A 77 -4.50 8.87 -13.88
N PHE A 78 -5.47 8.30 -14.59
CA PHE A 78 -5.44 6.87 -14.93
C PHE A 78 -4.22 6.50 -15.77
N THR A 79 -3.96 7.26 -16.84
CA THR A 79 -2.83 7.03 -17.76
C THR A 79 -1.49 7.13 -17.04
N LEU A 80 -1.36 8.08 -16.12
CA LEU A 80 -0.11 8.30 -15.37
C LEU A 80 0.05 7.28 -14.24
N SER A 81 -1.03 6.88 -13.56
CA SER A 81 -1.01 5.84 -12.53
C SER A 81 -0.60 4.47 -13.08
N THR A 82 -0.90 4.20 -14.34
CA THR A 82 -0.52 2.96 -15.06
C THR A 82 0.80 3.11 -15.85
N HIS A 83 1.52 4.23 -15.67
CA HIS A 83 2.81 4.47 -16.31
C HIS A 83 3.97 4.15 -15.35
N PRO A 84 5.08 3.51 -15.80
CA PRO A 84 6.22 3.14 -14.95
C PRO A 84 6.84 4.30 -14.16
N TYR A 85 6.82 5.50 -14.73
CA TYR A 85 7.32 6.72 -14.09
C TYR A 85 6.21 7.58 -13.50
N GLY A 86 5.03 7.59 -14.16
CA GLY A 86 3.93 8.48 -13.77
C GLY A 86 3.36 8.10 -12.41
N CYS A 87 3.30 6.81 -12.09
CA CYS A 87 2.79 6.30 -10.83
C CYS A 87 3.61 6.82 -9.64
N ARG A 88 4.91 7.07 -9.83
CA ARG A 88 5.80 7.63 -8.80
C ARG A 88 5.51 9.10 -8.58
N VAL A 89 5.24 9.85 -9.65
CA VAL A 89 4.87 11.26 -9.54
C VAL A 89 3.50 11.42 -8.88
N ILE A 90 2.52 10.57 -9.21
CA ILE A 90 1.22 10.54 -8.52
C ILE A 90 1.40 10.33 -7.01
N GLN A 91 2.23 9.37 -6.60
CA GLN A 91 2.51 9.13 -5.18
C GLN A 91 3.12 10.37 -4.51
N ARG A 92 4.09 11.06 -5.13
CA ARG A 92 4.63 12.31 -4.59
C ARG A 92 3.58 13.40 -4.43
N ILE A 93 2.66 13.54 -5.40
CA ILE A 93 1.55 14.49 -5.31
C ILE A 93 0.69 14.17 -4.08
N LEU A 94 0.32 12.91 -3.89
CA LEU A 94 -0.50 12.47 -2.76
C LEU A 94 0.18 12.66 -1.40
N GLU A 95 1.51 12.66 -1.36
CA GLU A 95 2.29 12.83 -0.12
C GLU A 95 2.56 14.28 0.26
N HIS A 96 2.79 15.16 -0.72
CA HIS A 96 3.39 16.48 -0.47
C HIS A 96 2.50 17.66 -0.88
N CYS A 97 1.50 17.46 -1.75
CA CYS A 97 0.61 18.54 -2.17
C CYS A 97 -0.52 18.78 -1.15
N THR A 98 -1.19 19.93 -1.28
CA THR A 98 -2.28 20.28 -0.36
C THR A 98 -3.51 19.39 -0.56
N GLN A 99 -4.46 19.44 0.38
CA GLN A 99 -5.72 18.72 0.25
C GLN A 99 -6.50 19.15 -1.00
N GLU A 100 -6.53 20.44 -1.29
CA GLU A 100 -7.23 21.02 -2.44
C GLU A 100 -6.62 20.53 -3.76
N GLN A 101 -5.31 20.27 -3.77
CA GLN A 101 -4.58 19.77 -4.92
C GLN A 101 -4.73 18.26 -5.11
N THR A 102 -4.77 17.49 -4.02
CA THR A 102 -4.89 16.03 -4.06
C THR A 102 -6.32 15.55 -4.30
N ALA A 103 -7.34 16.33 -3.89
CA ALA A 103 -8.75 15.99 -4.08
C ALA A 103 -9.14 15.63 -5.53
N PRO A 104 -8.86 16.44 -6.57
CA PRO A 104 -9.20 16.08 -7.94
C PRO A 104 -8.43 14.85 -8.46
N ILE A 105 -7.22 14.61 -7.95
CA ILE A 105 -6.43 13.42 -8.30
C ILE A 105 -7.07 12.16 -7.71
N LEU A 106 -7.49 12.22 -6.44
CA LEU A 106 -8.20 11.13 -5.77
C LEU A 106 -9.55 10.85 -6.43
N GLU A 107 -10.31 11.88 -6.81
CA GLU A 107 -11.58 11.74 -7.51
C GLU A 107 -11.42 10.96 -8.83
N GLU A 108 -10.42 11.29 -9.64
CA GLU A 108 -10.16 10.57 -10.89
C GLU A 108 -9.60 9.15 -10.64
N LEU A 109 -8.78 8.95 -9.61
CA LEU A 109 -8.34 7.60 -9.20
C LEU A 109 -9.53 6.70 -8.86
N HIS A 110 -10.48 7.21 -8.08
CA HIS A 110 -11.63 6.44 -7.61
C HIS A 110 -12.52 5.95 -8.75
N GLN A 111 -12.63 6.71 -9.83
CA GLN A 111 -13.35 6.33 -11.05
C GLN A 111 -12.75 5.09 -11.76
N HIS A 112 -11.46 4.81 -11.52
CA HIS A 112 -10.72 3.73 -12.19
C HIS A 112 -10.20 2.65 -11.22
N THR A 113 -10.72 2.60 -9.99
CA THR A 113 -10.24 1.72 -8.91
C THR A 113 -10.06 0.27 -9.36
N ASP A 114 -11.06 -0.34 -9.98
CA ASP A 114 -11.04 -1.76 -10.37
C ASP A 114 -9.92 -2.09 -11.37
N GLN A 115 -9.60 -1.16 -12.27
CA GLN A 115 -8.52 -1.32 -13.24
C GLN A 115 -7.16 -1.11 -12.56
N LEU A 116 -7.04 -0.09 -11.72
CA LEU A 116 -5.80 0.26 -11.04
C LEU A 116 -5.35 -0.80 -10.03
N ILE A 117 -6.28 -1.45 -9.32
CA ILE A 117 -5.98 -2.55 -8.38
C ILE A 117 -5.20 -3.69 -9.06
N GLN A 118 -5.51 -3.97 -10.32
CA GLN A 118 -4.95 -5.09 -11.08
C GLN A 118 -3.77 -4.68 -11.97
N ASP A 119 -3.54 -3.38 -12.20
CA ASP A 119 -2.43 -2.91 -13.01
C ASP A 119 -1.07 -3.10 -12.31
N GLN A 120 -0.02 -3.37 -13.09
CA GLN A 120 1.34 -3.63 -12.59
C GLN A 120 2.00 -2.43 -11.89
N TYR A 121 1.57 -1.19 -12.21
CA TYR A 121 2.03 0.04 -11.57
C TYR A 121 0.93 0.69 -10.72
N GLY A 122 -0.30 0.71 -11.22
CA GLY A 122 -1.47 1.29 -10.56
C GLY A 122 -1.74 0.70 -9.18
N ASN A 123 -1.45 -0.60 -8.98
CA ASN A 123 -1.63 -1.24 -7.68
C ASN A 123 -0.81 -0.56 -6.57
N TYR A 124 0.35 0.03 -6.89
CA TYR A 124 1.15 0.76 -5.91
C TYR A 124 0.52 2.10 -5.52
N VAL A 125 -0.16 2.77 -6.44
CA VAL A 125 -0.91 4.01 -6.15
C VAL A 125 -2.09 3.69 -5.22
N ILE A 126 -2.82 2.61 -5.49
CA ILE A 126 -3.93 2.18 -4.62
C ILE A 126 -3.43 1.79 -3.22
N GLN A 127 -2.32 1.04 -3.14
CA GLN A 127 -1.70 0.71 -1.86
C GLN A 127 -1.27 1.96 -1.09
N HIS A 128 -0.71 2.96 -1.78
CA HIS A 128 -0.32 4.22 -1.17
C HIS A 128 -1.49 4.94 -0.50
N VAL A 129 -2.65 5.02 -1.17
CA VAL A 129 -3.88 5.59 -0.58
C VAL A 129 -4.37 4.74 0.60
N LEU A 130 -4.29 3.41 0.53
CA LEU A 130 -4.66 2.54 1.65
C LEU A 130 -3.76 2.73 2.88
N GLU A 131 -2.49 3.05 2.70
CA GLU A 131 -1.54 3.28 3.79
C GLU A 131 -1.70 4.68 4.39
N HIS A 132 -1.70 5.71 3.54
CA HIS A 132 -1.53 7.11 3.96
C HIS A 132 -2.73 8.01 3.72
N GLY A 133 -3.70 7.59 2.91
CA GLY A 133 -4.90 8.37 2.59
C GLY A 133 -5.86 8.53 3.77
N LYS A 134 -6.93 9.30 3.54
CA LYS A 134 -7.97 9.53 4.55
C LYS A 134 -8.88 8.32 4.69
N ALA A 135 -9.59 8.23 5.81
CA ALA A 135 -10.52 7.13 6.08
C ALA A 135 -11.60 6.99 4.99
N GLU A 136 -12.09 8.12 4.45
CA GLU A 136 -13.07 8.16 3.36
C GLU A 136 -12.56 7.50 2.07
N ASP A 137 -11.34 7.84 1.65
CA ASP A 137 -10.72 7.26 0.46
C ASP A 137 -10.44 5.76 0.66
N LYS A 138 -9.97 5.36 1.86
CA LYS A 138 -9.76 3.95 2.19
C LYS A 138 -11.05 3.15 2.11
N ALA A 139 -12.15 3.70 2.63
CA ALA A 139 -13.45 3.04 2.61
C ALA A 139 -13.96 2.81 1.18
N ILE A 140 -13.74 3.76 0.25
CA ILE A 140 -14.07 3.61 -1.16
C ILE A 140 -13.27 2.45 -1.77
N LEU A 141 -11.96 2.42 -1.56
CA LEU A 141 -11.08 1.38 -2.11
C LEU A 141 -11.38 -0.01 -1.53
N ILE A 142 -11.65 -0.09 -0.22
CA ILE A 142 -12.07 -1.34 0.44
C ILE A 142 -13.43 -1.80 -0.10
N GLY A 143 -14.35 -0.86 -0.34
CA GLY A 143 -15.64 -1.13 -0.96
C GLY A 143 -15.50 -1.76 -2.34
N ALA A 144 -14.52 -1.34 -3.15
CA ALA A 144 -14.25 -1.91 -4.47
C ALA A 144 -13.71 -3.35 -4.42
N VAL A 145 -13.01 -3.72 -3.34
CA VAL A 145 -12.48 -5.08 -3.10
C VAL A 145 -13.56 -6.04 -2.56
N ARG A 146 -14.55 -5.52 -1.84
CA ARG A 146 -15.65 -6.31 -1.28
C ARG A 146 -16.42 -7.04 -2.39
N GLY A 147 -16.72 -8.31 -2.14
CA GLY A 147 -17.35 -9.23 -3.10
C GLY A 147 -16.37 -9.84 -4.11
N LYS A 148 -15.11 -9.41 -4.11
CA LYS A 148 -14.06 -9.83 -5.06
C LYS A 148 -12.81 -10.38 -4.35
N VAL A 149 -12.86 -10.62 -3.04
CA VAL A 149 -11.67 -10.95 -2.23
C VAL A 149 -10.97 -12.20 -2.76
N LEU A 150 -11.71 -13.27 -3.05
CA LEU A 150 -11.13 -14.51 -3.58
C LEU A 150 -10.41 -14.28 -4.92
N ALA A 151 -11.08 -13.65 -5.88
CA ALA A 151 -10.55 -13.44 -7.23
C ALA A 151 -9.32 -12.53 -7.22
N LEU A 152 -9.38 -11.40 -6.50
CA LEU A 152 -8.26 -10.45 -6.41
C LEU A 152 -7.07 -11.03 -5.64
N SER A 153 -7.31 -11.90 -4.65
CA SER A 153 -6.23 -12.54 -3.90
C SER A 153 -5.39 -13.49 -4.75
N GLN A 154 -5.96 -14.08 -5.81
CA GLN A 154 -5.25 -14.97 -6.73
C GLN A 154 -4.52 -14.23 -7.85
N HIS A 155 -4.62 -12.90 -7.88
CA HIS A 155 -4.01 -12.10 -8.92
C HIS A 155 -2.69 -11.49 -8.43
N LYS A 156 -1.62 -11.61 -9.23
CA LYS A 156 -0.24 -11.22 -8.87
C LYS A 156 -0.08 -9.83 -8.26
N PHE A 157 -0.79 -8.83 -8.79
CA PHE A 157 -0.70 -7.44 -8.35
C PHE A 157 -1.75 -7.12 -7.28
N ALA A 158 -3.03 -7.33 -7.60
CA ALA A 158 -4.16 -7.11 -6.71
C ALA A 158 -4.08 -7.85 -5.36
N SER A 159 -3.40 -8.99 -5.24
CA SER A 159 -3.24 -9.67 -3.95
C SER A 159 -2.57 -8.77 -2.90
N ASN A 160 -1.61 -7.95 -3.31
CA ASN A 160 -0.96 -6.97 -2.43
C ASN A 160 -1.94 -5.88 -1.97
N VAL A 161 -2.85 -5.46 -2.86
CA VAL A 161 -3.93 -4.53 -2.50
C VAL A 161 -4.85 -5.15 -1.46
N VAL A 162 -5.26 -6.41 -1.63
CA VAL A 162 -6.09 -7.11 -0.64
C VAL A 162 -5.38 -7.21 0.71
N GLU A 163 -4.07 -7.48 0.73
CA GLU A 163 -3.27 -7.44 1.96
C GLU A 163 -3.31 -6.06 2.64
N LYS A 164 -3.19 -4.97 1.88
CA LYS A 164 -3.31 -3.61 2.42
C LYS A 164 -4.72 -3.31 2.91
N CYS A 165 -5.77 -3.73 2.20
CA CYS A 165 -7.15 -3.59 2.66
C CYS A 165 -7.35 -4.24 4.02
N VAL A 166 -6.99 -5.52 4.20
CA VAL A 166 -7.19 -6.19 5.50
C VAL A 166 -6.34 -5.58 6.62
N THR A 167 -5.17 -5.03 6.29
CA THR A 167 -4.25 -4.40 7.25
C THR A 167 -4.73 -3.02 7.71
N HIS A 168 -5.20 -2.19 6.79
CA HIS A 168 -5.53 -0.78 7.04
C HIS A 168 -7.03 -0.50 7.17
N ALA A 169 -7.88 -1.51 6.95
CA ALA A 169 -9.31 -1.43 7.21
C ALA A 169 -9.63 -1.16 8.68
N THR A 170 -10.78 -0.53 8.92
CA THR A 170 -11.41 -0.50 10.23
C THR A 170 -11.76 -1.92 10.71
N ARG A 171 -12.08 -2.06 12.00
CA ARG A 171 -12.49 -3.35 12.59
C ARG A 171 -13.68 -3.97 11.85
N ALA A 172 -14.68 -3.15 11.53
CA ALA A 172 -15.90 -3.59 10.84
C ALA A 172 -15.62 -4.01 9.39
N GLU A 173 -14.91 -3.17 8.63
CA GLU A 173 -14.54 -3.49 7.24
C GLU A 173 -13.70 -4.76 7.14
N ARG A 174 -12.70 -4.91 8.01
CA ARG A 174 -11.86 -6.13 8.05
C ARG A 174 -12.69 -7.36 8.36
N ALA A 175 -13.68 -7.26 9.26
CA ALA A 175 -14.58 -8.37 9.56
C ALA A 175 -15.31 -8.84 8.29
N VAL A 176 -15.88 -7.90 7.54
CA VAL A 176 -16.59 -8.20 6.29
C VAL A 176 -15.68 -8.89 5.27
N LEU A 177 -14.44 -8.40 5.08
CA LEU A 177 -13.49 -9.01 4.13
C LEU A 177 -13.07 -10.43 4.53
N ILE A 178 -12.88 -10.70 5.83
CA ILE A 178 -12.52 -12.04 6.33
C ILE A 178 -13.72 -12.99 6.26
N GLU A 179 -14.91 -12.51 6.61
CA GLU A 179 -16.15 -13.28 6.55
C GLU A 179 -16.49 -13.71 5.12
N GLU A 180 -16.21 -12.87 4.12
CA GLU A 180 -16.42 -13.19 2.71
C GLU A 180 -15.73 -14.50 2.27
N VAL A 181 -14.50 -14.74 2.73
CA VAL A 181 -13.73 -15.95 2.39
C VAL A 181 -13.97 -17.12 3.35
N CYS A 182 -14.56 -16.85 4.52
CA CYS A 182 -14.96 -17.86 5.50
C CYS A 182 -16.43 -18.31 5.34
N GLY A 183 -17.21 -17.59 4.53
CA GLY A 183 -18.64 -17.79 4.31
C GLY A 183 -19.00 -19.02 3.47
N PHE A 184 -20.27 -19.11 3.07
CA PHE A 184 -21.00 -20.34 2.69
C PHE A 184 -20.37 -21.32 1.69
N ASN A 185 -19.39 -20.90 0.88
CA ASN A 185 -18.62 -21.81 0.05
C ASN A 185 -17.28 -22.12 0.74
N ASP A 186 -17.25 -23.22 1.51
CA ASP A 186 -16.09 -23.74 2.27
C ASP A 186 -14.79 -23.91 1.45
N ASN A 187 -14.87 -23.77 0.13
CA ASN A 187 -13.75 -23.89 -0.77
C ASN A 187 -12.94 -22.59 -0.94
N ALA A 188 -13.47 -21.39 -0.68
CA ALA A 188 -12.74 -20.15 -0.97
C ALA A 188 -11.41 -20.07 -0.20
N LEU A 189 -11.47 -20.17 1.14
CA LEU A 189 -10.27 -20.16 1.98
C LEU A 189 -9.32 -21.31 1.64
N HIS A 190 -9.84 -22.52 1.38
CA HIS A 190 -9.02 -23.67 1.00
C HIS A 190 -8.31 -23.47 -0.34
N VAL A 191 -8.97 -22.87 -1.33
CA VAL A 191 -8.36 -22.49 -2.62
C VAL A 191 -7.25 -21.49 -2.39
N MET A 192 -7.51 -20.43 -1.60
CA MET A 192 -6.52 -19.37 -1.34
C MET A 192 -5.25 -19.90 -0.67
N MET A 193 -5.37 -20.81 0.30
CA MET A 193 -4.22 -21.39 0.99
C MET A 193 -3.28 -22.21 0.10
N LYS A 194 -3.76 -22.67 -1.06
CA LYS A 194 -2.97 -23.45 -2.02
C LYS A 194 -2.47 -22.63 -3.20
N ASP A 195 -2.93 -21.40 -3.33
CA ASP A 195 -2.58 -20.50 -4.43
C ASP A 195 -1.24 -19.80 -4.20
N GLN A 196 -0.51 -19.50 -5.28
CA GLN A 196 0.82 -18.89 -5.22
C GLN A 196 0.82 -17.44 -4.68
N TYR A 197 -0.29 -16.72 -4.77
CA TYR A 197 -0.44 -15.34 -4.28
C TYR A 197 -1.40 -15.27 -3.09
N ALA A 198 -2.56 -15.91 -3.17
CA ALA A 198 -3.60 -15.76 -2.15
C ALA A 198 -3.19 -16.34 -0.79
N ASN A 199 -2.21 -17.25 -0.74
CA ASN A 199 -1.68 -17.75 0.53
C ASN A 199 -1.09 -16.61 1.38
N TYR A 200 -0.51 -15.57 0.76
CA TYR A 200 0.00 -14.40 1.48
C TYR A 200 -1.14 -13.58 2.09
N VAL A 201 -2.26 -13.44 1.37
CA VAL A 201 -3.48 -12.80 1.89
C VAL A 201 -4.02 -13.54 3.10
N VAL A 202 -4.11 -14.87 3.06
CA VAL A 202 -4.56 -15.68 4.22
C VAL A 202 -3.63 -15.49 5.41
N GLN A 203 -2.32 -15.49 5.17
CA GLN A 203 -1.34 -15.19 6.22
C GLN A 203 -1.58 -13.79 6.79
N LYS A 204 -1.80 -12.78 5.95
CA LYS A 204 -2.08 -11.43 6.43
C LYS A 204 -3.35 -11.37 7.27
N MET A 205 -4.43 -12.00 6.83
CA MET A 205 -5.67 -12.12 7.61
C MET A 205 -5.42 -12.73 9.00
N LEU A 206 -4.58 -13.77 9.09
CA LEU A 206 -4.22 -14.39 10.38
C LEU A 206 -3.45 -13.44 11.31
N ASP A 207 -2.61 -12.56 10.74
CA ASP A 207 -1.85 -11.55 11.51
C ASP A 207 -2.76 -10.47 12.09
N VAL A 208 -3.77 -10.02 11.33
CA VAL A 208 -4.57 -8.84 11.69
C VAL A 208 -5.96 -9.15 12.24
N CYS A 209 -6.41 -10.41 12.16
CA CYS A 209 -7.73 -10.81 12.65
C CYS A 209 -7.88 -10.69 14.16
N GLU A 210 -9.10 -10.43 14.59
CA GLU A 210 -9.49 -10.43 16.00
C GLU A 210 -9.65 -11.84 16.54
N ALA A 211 -9.74 -12.00 17.86
CA ALA A 211 -9.85 -13.32 18.49
C ALA A 211 -11.06 -14.15 18.00
N SER A 212 -12.20 -13.51 17.77
CA SER A 212 -13.42 -14.15 17.23
C SER A 212 -13.19 -14.66 15.80
N GLN A 213 -12.72 -13.79 14.91
CA GLN A 213 -12.38 -14.10 13.51
C GLN A 213 -11.31 -15.19 13.42
N ARG A 214 -10.30 -15.15 14.30
CA ARG A 214 -9.24 -16.16 14.36
C ARG A 214 -9.80 -17.54 14.67
N LYS A 215 -10.75 -17.66 15.60
CA LYS A 215 -11.41 -18.94 15.89
C LYS A 215 -12.13 -19.49 14.66
N VAL A 216 -12.82 -18.64 13.90
CA VAL A 216 -13.49 -19.02 12.65
C VAL A 216 -12.49 -19.49 11.60
N LEU A 217 -11.44 -18.71 11.34
CA LEU A 217 -10.36 -19.08 10.42
C LEU A 217 -9.73 -20.41 10.84
N MET A 218 -9.45 -20.63 12.12
CA MET A 218 -8.87 -21.89 12.60
C MET A 218 -9.80 -23.07 12.40
N HIS A 219 -11.09 -22.91 12.67
CA HIS A 219 -12.09 -23.95 12.46
C HIS A 219 -12.16 -24.37 10.99
N LYS A 220 -12.05 -23.41 10.05
CA LYS A 220 -12.05 -23.68 8.61
C LYS A 220 -10.74 -24.26 8.11
N ILE A 221 -9.59 -23.87 8.66
CA ILE A 221 -8.27 -24.34 8.18
C ILE A 221 -7.95 -25.75 8.71
N ARG A 222 -8.27 -26.05 9.98
CA ARG A 222 -7.86 -27.28 10.67
C ARG A 222 -8.20 -28.59 9.92
N PRO A 223 -9.41 -28.76 9.34
CA PRO A 223 -9.74 -29.96 8.57
C PRO A 223 -8.83 -30.20 7.37
N HIS A 224 -8.22 -29.14 6.82
CA HIS A 224 -7.39 -29.21 5.63
C HIS A 224 -5.89 -29.41 5.92
N PHE A 225 -5.46 -29.49 7.19
CA PHE A 225 -4.03 -29.60 7.56
C PHE A 225 -3.30 -30.73 6.83
N ALA A 226 -3.88 -31.94 6.81
CA ALA A 226 -3.27 -33.10 6.15
C ALA A 226 -3.09 -32.89 4.64
N SER A 227 -4.05 -32.21 4.00
CA SER A 227 -3.98 -31.84 2.59
C SER A 227 -2.94 -30.75 2.35
N LEU A 228 -2.97 -29.67 3.13
CA LEU A 228 -2.09 -28.50 3.01
C LEU A 228 -0.60 -28.86 3.13
N ARG A 229 -0.24 -29.87 3.93
CA ARG A 229 1.15 -30.39 4.01
C ARG A 229 1.69 -30.88 2.67
N LYS A 230 0.82 -31.32 1.76
CA LYS A 230 1.20 -31.82 0.42
C LYS A 230 1.39 -30.70 -0.60
N TYR A 231 0.96 -29.47 -0.32
CA TYR A 231 1.03 -28.34 -1.25
C TYR A 231 2.19 -27.40 -0.91
N THR A 232 2.89 -26.94 -1.95
CA THR A 232 4.05 -26.03 -1.83
C THR A 232 3.73 -24.77 -1.04
N TYR A 233 2.56 -24.15 -1.24
CA TYR A 233 2.17 -22.93 -0.54
C TYR A 233 1.39 -23.22 0.75
N GLY A 234 0.64 -24.33 0.80
CA GLY A 234 -0.14 -24.72 1.97
C GLY A 234 0.70 -24.97 3.22
N LYS A 235 1.92 -25.48 3.07
CA LYS A 235 2.87 -25.67 4.18
C LYS A 235 3.24 -24.36 4.89
N HIS A 236 3.24 -23.22 4.19
CA HIS A 236 3.55 -21.92 4.79
C HIS A 236 2.45 -21.46 5.75
N ILE A 237 1.18 -21.77 5.45
CA ILE A 237 0.05 -21.51 6.34
C ILE A 237 0.24 -22.28 7.65
N ILE A 238 0.55 -23.58 7.57
CA ILE A 238 0.76 -24.43 8.75
C ILE A 238 1.91 -23.88 9.61
N ALA A 239 3.06 -23.60 8.99
CA ALA A 239 4.23 -23.08 9.71
C ALA A 239 3.93 -21.75 10.42
N LYS A 240 3.07 -20.90 9.83
CA LYS A 240 2.64 -19.64 10.46
C LYS A 240 1.76 -19.88 11.68
N LEU A 241 0.83 -20.84 11.60
CA LEU A 241 -0.04 -21.20 12.72
C LEU A 241 0.75 -21.83 13.87
N GLU A 242 1.69 -22.73 13.57
CA GLU A 242 2.57 -23.33 14.58
C GLU A 242 3.37 -22.26 15.33
N LYS A 243 3.98 -21.30 14.60
CA LYS A 243 4.67 -20.16 15.22
C LYS A 243 3.77 -19.32 16.11
N PHE A 244 2.51 -19.12 15.71
CA PHE A 244 1.55 -18.38 16.52
C PHE A 244 1.23 -19.12 17.82
N PHE A 245 0.93 -20.42 17.76
CA PHE A 245 0.62 -21.21 18.95
C PHE A 245 1.82 -21.34 19.90
N MET A 246 3.04 -21.47 19.38
CA MET A 246 4.25 -21.46 20.21
C MET A 246 4.44 -20.12 20.95
N LYS A 247 4.18 -18.99 20.28
CA LYS A 247 4.21 -17.66 20.92
C LYS A 247 3.11 -17.51 21.97
N SER A 248 1.89 -17.97 21.68
CA SER A 248 0.78 -17.90 22.63
C SER A 248 1.01 -18.80 23.85
N ALA A 249 1.57 -20.01 23.67
CA ALA A 249 1.92 -20.91 24.76
C ALA A 249 3.03 -20.30 25.64
N ASN A 250 4.08 -19.73 25.03
CA ASN A 250 5.16 -19.07 25.79
C ASN A 250 4.67 -17.82 26.54
N ASN A 251 3.74 -17.04 25.98
CA ASN A 251 3.17 -15.89 26.68
C ASN A 251 2.33 -16.28 27.90
N VAL A 252 1.67 -17.45 27.88
CA VAL A 252 0.96 -18.00 29.05
C VAL A 252 1.94 -18.45 30.13
N VAL A 253 3.08 -19.06 29.75
CA VAL A 253 4.11 -19.52 30.69
C VAL A 253 4.85 -18.34 31.35
N VAL A 254 5.07 -17.24 30.64
CA VAL A 254 5.75 -16.05 31.20
C VAL A 254 4.84 -15.25 32.16
N SER A 255 3.51 -15.31 32.00
CA SER A 255 2.58 -14.67 32.94
C SER A 255 2.40 -15.41 34.28
N ASP A 256 2.88 -16.65 34.41
CA ASP A 256 2.65 -17.51 35.59
C ASP A 256 3.89 -17.72 36.48
N LEU A 257 4.99 -17.01 36.17
CA LEU A 257 6.19 -16.99 37.01
C LEU A 257 6.47 -15.55 37.47
N GLY A 258 5.65 -15.07 38.41
CA GLY A 258 6.00 -13.93 39.25
C GLY A 258 7.25 -14.25 40.09
N PRO A 259 8.06 -13.25 40.46
CA PRO A 259 9.30 -13.50 41.19
C PRO A 259 9.01 -14.16 42.55
N ILE A 260 9.58 -15.34 42.76
CA ILE A 260 9.58 -16.01 44.06
C ILE A 260 10.42 -15.14 45.01
N GLY A 261 9.74 -14.36 45.85
CA GLY A 261 10.38 -13.60 46.92
C GLY A 261 11.06 -14.55 47.92
N PRO A 262 12.14 -14.11 48.58
CA PRO A 262 12.87 -14.96 49.51
C PRO A 262 12.00 -15.27 50.75
N PRO A 263 12.22 -16.42 51.40
CA PRO A 263 11.41 -16.82 52.56
C PRO A 263 11.63 -15.85 53.72
N THR A 264 10.54 -15.33 54.26
CA THR A 264 10.54 -14.55 55.50
C THR A 264 10.83 -15.46 56.68
N ASN A 265 12.01 -15.33 57.28
CA ASN A 265 12.32 -15.90 58.59
C ASN A 265 11.41 -15.25 59.64
N GLY A 266 10.59 -16.06 60.30
CA GLY A 266 9.81 -15.64 61.46
C GLY A 266 10.58 -15.85 62.76
N VAL A 267 10.43 -14.84 63.64
CA VAL A 267 10.44 -14.88 65.13
C VAL A 267 11.81 -15.22 65.77
N LEU A 268 12.40 -14.44 66.68
CA LEU A 268 11.88 -13.69 67.84
C LEU A 268 12.42 -12.25 67.91
#